data_AF-N6Y5D5-F1
#
_entry.id   AF-N6Y5D5-F1
#
_cell.length_a   1.000
_cell.length_b   1.000
_cell.length_c   1.000
_cell.angle_alpha   90.00
_cell.angle_beta   90.00
_cell.angle_gamma   90.00
#
_symmetry.space_group_name_H-M   'P 1'
#
loop_
_entity.id
_entity.type
_entity.pdbx_description
1 polymer ?
#
loop_
_entity_poly.entity_id
_entity_poly.type
_entity_poly.pdbx_seq_one_letter_code
_entity_poly.pdbx_strand_id
1 'polypeptide(L)'
;MSTTRIVVIAKAPQPGRVKTRLIPALGAEGAAALAARMLACTLAVAFEAAGAADTADPALGVVELCASPAPGDPAWQGVVVP
;
A
#
# COMPACT_ATOMS: atom_id res chain seq x y z
N MET A 1 -2.89 -14.63 22.38
CA MET A 1 -3.29 -13.25 22.03
C MET A 1 -4.15 -13.29 20.76
N SER A 2 -5.06 -12.34 20.54
CA SER A 2 -5.83 -12.31 19.29
C SER A 2 -4.94 -11.85 18.14
N THR A 3 -4.98 -12.57 17.02
CA THR A 3 -4.51 -12.06 15.72
C THR A 3 -5.12 -10.70 15.43
N THR A 4 -4.31 -9.72 15.06
CA THR A 4 -4.80 -8.48 14.43
C THR A 4 -4.54 -8.57 12.94
N ARG A 5 -5.61 -8.53 12.12
CA ARG A 5 -5.49 -8.41 10.67
C ARG A 5 -5.38 -6.94 10.28
N ILE A 6 -4.41 -6.60 9.44
CA ILE A 6 -4.22 -5.25 8.92
C ILE A 6 -4.70 -5.22 7.47
N VAL A 7 -5.69 -4.38 7.18
CA VAL A 7 -6.19 -4.18 5.82
C VAL A 7 -5.74 -2.81 5.31
N VAL A 8 -4.96 -2.79 4.24
CA VAL A 8 -4.49 -1.59 3.56
C VAL A 8 -5.31 -1.40 2.29
N ILE A 9 -6.00 -0.28 2.17
CA ILE A 9 -6.78 0.06 0.97
C ILE A 9 -5.99 1.08 0.16
N ALA A 10 -5.72 0.76 -1.10
CA ALA A 10 -4.89 1.60 -1.95
C ALA A 10 -5.43 1.71 -3.38
N LYS A 11 -5.14 2.87 -3.99
CA LYS A 11 -5.38 3.10 -5.41
C LYS A 11 -4.05 3.05 -6.16
N ALA A 12 -4.06 2.46 -7.35
CA ALA A 12 -2.89 2.42 -8.23
C ALA A 12 -2.29 3.84 -8.39
N PRO A 13 -0.98 4.02 -8.18
CA PRO A 13 -0.32 5.32 -8.24
C PRO A 13 -0.22 5.85 -9.68
N GLN A 14 -1.33 6.38 -10.20
CA GLN A 14 -1.41 6.93 -11.55
C GLN A 14 -1.47 8.46 -11.53
N PRO A 15 -0.69 9.13 -12.41
CA PRO A 15 -0.75 10.58 -12.56
C PRO A 15 -2.18 11.09 -12.78
N GLY A 16 -2.56 12.15 -12.07
CA GLY A 16 -3.90 12.74 -12.17
C GLY A 16 -5.02 11.94 -11.49
N ARG A 17 -4.76 10.74 -10.97
CA ARG A 17 -5.79 9.88 -10.33
C ARG A 17 -5.62 9.72 -8.82
N VAL A 18 -4.43 9.99 -8.29
CA VAL A 18 -4.12 9.89 -6.86
C VAL A 18 -3.60 11.22 -6.33
N LYS A 19 -3.87 11.47 -5.05
CA LYS A 19 -3.39 12.65 -4.31
C LYS A 19 -3.57 13.95 -5.11
N THR A 20 -4.72 14.10 -5.78
CA THR A 20 -4.97 15.17 -6.76
C THR A 20 -4.88 16.59 -6.17
N ARG A 21 -5.16 16.74 -4.88
CA ARG A 21 -4.97 18.00 -4.14
C ARG A 21 -3.50 18.42 -4.01
N LEU A 22 -2.54 17.51 -4.22
CA LEU A 22 -1.10 17.80 -4.19
C LEU A 22 -0.54 18.12 -5.58
N ILE A 23 -1.32 17.97 -6.66
CA ILE A 23 -0.88 18.27 -8.03
C ILE A 23 -0.42 19.72 -8.21
N PRO A 24 -1.06 20.76 -7.62
CA PRO A 24 -0.57 22.13 -7.77
C PRO A 24 0.87 22.34 -7.25
N ALA A 25 1.32 21.54 -6.29
CA ALA A 25 2.67 21.65 -5.72
C ALA A 25 3.67 20.65 -6.30
N LEU A 26 3.22 19.46 -6.69
CA LEU A 26 4.09 18.33 -7.08
C LEU A 26 3.97 17.93 -8.56
N GLY A 27 3.01 18.49 -9.30
CA GLY A 27 2.57 17.95 -10.58
C GLY A 27 1.86 16.60 -10.46
N ALA A 28 1.28 16.14 -11.57
CA ALA A 28 0.56 14.85 -11.62
C ALA A 28 1.50 13.66 -11.36
N GLU A 29 2.69 13.69 -11.96
CA GLU A 29 3.73 12.67 -11.77
C GLU A 29 4.25 12.64 -10.34
N GLY A 30 4.58 13.81 -9.76
CA GLY A 30 5.06 13.88 -8.38
C GLY A 30 4.01 13.40 -7.37
N ALA A 31 2.72 13.67 -7.62
CA ALA A 31 1.63 13.14 -6.80
C ALA A 31 1.52 11.60 -6.88
N ALA A 32 1.73 11.02 -8.06
CA ALA A 32 1.75 9.57 -8.26
C ALA A 32 2.97 8.91 -7.59
N ALA A 33 4.17 9.46 -7.80
CA ALA A 33 5.40 8.99 -7.17
C ALA A 33 5.32 9.05 -5.64
N LEU A 34 4.72 10.12 -5.09
CA LEU A 34 4.48 10.22 -3.65
C LEU A 34 3.51 9.13 -3.17
N ALA A 35 2.41 8.89 -3.88
CA ALA A 35 1.47 7.84 -3.52
C ALA A 35 2.11 6.44 -3.52
N ALA A 36 2.98 6.14 -4.48
CA ALA A 36 3.75 4.90 -4.52
C ALA A 36 4.66 4.75 -3.29
N ARG A 37 5.41 5.80 -2.94
CA ARG A 37 6.27 5.81 -1.74
C ARG A 37 5.49 5.64 -0.45
N MET A 38 4.33 6.31 -0.33
CA MET A 38 3.46 6.17 0.83
C MET A 38 2.93 4.74 0.98
N LEU A 39 2.54 4.11 -0.13
CA LEU A 39 2.05 2.73 -0.12
C LEU A 39 3.16 1.76 0.32
N ALA A 40 4.36 1.86 -0.26
CA ALA A 40 5.49 1.01 0.12
C ALA A 40 5.85 1.15 1.60
N CYS A 41 5.93 2.38 2.11
CA CYS A 41 6.18 2.64 3.54
C CYS A 41 5.07 2.06 4.43
N THR A 42 3.81 2.22 4.02
CA THR A 42 2.65 1.71 4.76
C THR A 42 2.69 0.18 4.86
N LEU A 43 3.01 -0.51 3.76
CA LEU A 43 3.10 -1.96 3.74
C LEU A 43 4.27 -2.47 4.57
N ALA A 44 5.45 -1.83 4.50
CA ALA A 44 6.60 -2.20 5.32
C ALA A 44 6.25 -2.13 6.82
N VAL A 45 5.68 -1.02 7.28
CA VAL A 45 5.26 -0.85 8.67
C VAL A 45 4.15 -1.82 9.07
N ALA A 46 3.21 -2.11 8.16
CA ALA A 46 2.15 -3.08 8.41
C ALA A 46 2.70 -4.50 8.58
N PHE A 47 3.67 -4.92 7.76
CA PHE A 47 4.32 -6.22 7.89
C PHE A 47 5.12 -6.32 9.19
N GLU A 48 5.86 -5.28 9.57
CA GLU A 48 6.57 -5.24 10.86
C GLU A 48 5.60 -5.36 12.04
N ALA A 49 4.48 -4.61 12.02
CA ALA A 49 3.46 -4.66 13.06
C ALA A 49 2.75 -6.02 13.13
N ALA A 50 2.51 -6.67 11.98
CA ALA A 50 1.89 -7.99 11.90
C ALA A 50 2.83 -9.11 12.37
N GLY A 51 4.11 -9.06 12.01
CA GLY A 51 5.12 -10.05 12.40
C GLY A 51 5.61 -9.94 13.85
N ALA A 52 5.42 -8.78 14.49
CA ALA A 52 5.68 -8.60 15.92
C ALA A 52 4.63 -9.27 16.83
N ALA A 53 3.53 -9.78 16.27
CA ALA A 53 2.51 -10.51 17.01
C ALA A 53 2.91 -11.99 17.18
N ASP A 54 3.60 -12.30 18.28
CA ASP A 54 3.78 -13.62 18.93
C ASP A 54 3.80 -14.87 18.00
N THR A 55 5.01 -15.36 17.73
CA THR A 55 5.42 -16.30 16.67
C THR A 55 5.05 -17.78 16.87
N ALA A 56 3.87 -18.09 17.42
CA ALA A 56 3.44 -19.48 17.56
C ALA A 56 2.74 -20.05 16.31
N ASP A 57 2.27 -19.22 15.38
CA ASP A 57 1.54 -19.66 14.19
C ASP A 57 1.89 -18.76 12.97
N PRO A 58 2.44 -19.29 11.87
CA PRO A 58 2.73 -18.52 10.66
C PRO A 58 1.47 -17.97 9.96
N ALA A 59 0.27 -18.35 10.37
CA ALA A 59 -0.99 -17.73 9.92
C ALA A 59 -1.37 -16.45 10.70
N LEU A 60 -0.68 -16.15 11.81
CA LEU A 60 -0.94 -15.07 12.77
C LEU A 60 -0.29 -13.74 12.31
N GLY A 61 -0.62 -13.25 11.11
CA GLY A 61 -0.05 -11.99 10.61
C GLY A 61 -0.43 -11.67 9.16
N VAL A 62 -1.72 -11.50 8.87
CA VAL A 62 -2.18 -11.21 7.51
C VAL A 62 -2.26 -9.70 7.30
N VAL A 63 -1.35 -9.17 6.47
CA VAL A 63 -1.54 -7.87 5.81
C VAL A 63 -2.27 -8.12 4.50
N GLU A 64 -3.45 -7.54 4.34
CA GLU A 64 -4.24 -7.62 3.11
C GLU A 64 -4.19 -6.28 2.36
N LEU A 65 -3.91 -6.31 1.06
CA LEU A 65 -3.96 -5.14 0.19
C LEU A 65 -5.23 -5.17 -0.66
N CYS A 66 -6.19 -4.31 -0.34
CA CYS A 66 -7.38 -4.09 -1.16
C CYS A 66 -7.10 -3.00 -2.21
N ALA A 67 -6.85 -3.43 -3.45
CA ALA A 67 -6.41 -2.58 -4.56
C ALA A 67 -7.56 -2.05 -5.44
N SER A 68 -7.43 -0.81 -5.92
CA SER A 68 -8.23 -0.22 -7.01
C SER A 68 -7.33 0.39 -8.10
N PRO A 69 -7.43 -0.03 -9.37
CA PRO A 69 -8.18 -1.16 -9.91
C PRO A 69 -7.77 -2.51 -9.29
N ALA A 70 -8.46 -3.59 -9.64
CA ALA A 70 -8.20 -4.92 -9.09
C ALA A 70 -6.74 -5.36 -9.33
N PRO A 71 -6.18 -6.25 -8.48
CA PRO A 71 -4.86 -6.84 -8.72
C PRO A 71 -4.78 -7.47 -10.12
N GLY A 72 -3.63 -7.29 -10.80
CA GLY A 72 -3.42 -7.74 -12.18
C GLY A 72 -3.78 -6.71 -13.26
N ASP A 73 -4.43 -5.60 -12.90
CA ASP A 73 -4.64 -4.48 -13.83
C ASP A 73 -3.29 -3.82 -14.21
N PRO A 74 -3.06 -3.46 -15.49
CA PRO A 74 -1.83 -2.78 -15.94
C PRO A 74 -1.49 -1.50 -15.16
N ALA A 75 -2.47 -0.86 -14.54
CA ALA A 75 -2.28 0.28 -13.64
C ALA A 75 -1.30 0.03 -12.49
N TRP A 76 -1.07 -1.23 -12.11
CA TRP A 76 -0.14 -1.63 -11.06
C TRP A 76 1.26 -1.99 -11.58
N GLN A 77 1.48 -1.99 -12.91
CA GLN A 77 2.80 -2.26 -13.48
C GLN A 77 3.82 -1.21 -13.00
N GLY A 78 4.96 -1.69 -12.54
CA GLY A 78 6.03 -0.83 -12.01
C GLY A 78 5.81 -0.32 -10.59
N VAL A 79 4.69 -0.65 -9.94
CA VAL A 79 4.47 -0.35 -8.51
C VAL A 79 5.20 -1.40 -7.68
N VAL A 80 6.32 -1.02 -7.09
CA VAL A 80 7.08 -1.90 -6.18
C VAL A 80 6.47 -1.81 -4.79
N VAL A 81 6.02 -2.95 -4.28
CA VAL A 81 5.58 -3.15 -2.90
C VAL A 81 6.55 -4.11 -2.21
N PRO A 82 6.82 -3.94 -0.89
CA PRO A 82 7.66 -4.85 -0.12
C PRO A 82 7.03 -6.24 0.04
#